data_AF-A0A915YP63-F1
#
_entry.id   AF-A0A915YP63-F1
#
_cell.length_a   1.000
_cell.length_b   1.000
_cell.length_c   1.000
_cell.angle_alpha   90.00
_cell.angle_beta   90.00
_cell.angle_gamma   90.00
#
_symmetry.space_group_name_H-M   'P 1'
#
loop_
_entity.id
_entity.type
_entity.pdbx_description
1 polymer ?
#
loop_
_entity_poly.entity_id
_entity_poly.type
_entity_poly.pdbx_seq_one_letter_code
_entity_poly.pdbx_strand_id
1 'polypeptide(L)'
;MAKLTLNIAKEIARSRGGECISESYINCQMPMFWKCAKDHLWSARLSSVKNENTWRPRCAVENRRTRTIEDMKNLELRMGQVRSG
;
A
#
# COMPACT_ATOMS: atom_id res chain seq x y z
N MET A 1 -27.82 0.25 10.74
CA MET A 1 -26.55 -0.39 10.32
C MET A 1 -26.28 -0.02 8.87
N ALA A 2 -25.18 0.67 8.55
CA ALA A 2 -24.88 1.06 7.17
C ALA A 2 -24.49 -0.17 6.35
N LYS A 3 -25.32 -0.55 5.36
CA LYS A 3 -25.05 -1.66 4.44
C LYS A 3 -23.73 -1.41 3.74
N LEU A 4 -22.73 -2.23 4.03
CA LEU A 4 -21.49 -2.28 3.26
C LEU A 4 -21.84 -2.77 1.85
N THR A 5 -21.79 -1.89 0.86
CA THR A 5 -22.08 -2.18 -0.55
C THR A 5 -20.90 -1.79 -1.42
N LEU A 6 -20.87 -2.34 -2.65
CA LEU A 6 -19.87 -1.98 -3.66
C LEU A 6 -19.76 -0.45 -3.85
N ASN A 7 -20.87 0.26 -3.72
CA ASN A 7 -20.90 1.71 -3.85
C ASN A 7 -20.06 2.41 -2.76
N ILE A 8 -20.17 1.96 -1.50
CA ILE A 8 -19.36 2.48 -0.40
C ILE A 8 -17.87 2.22 -0.67
N ALA A 9 -17.52 1.06 -1.21
CA ALA A 9 -16.13 0.77 -1.58
C ALA A 9 -15.61 1.76 -2.62
N LYS A 10 -16.38 2.01 -3.69
CA LYS A 10 -16.03 2.99 -4.74
C LYS A 10 -15.91 4.41 -4.18
N GLU A 11 -16.82 4.82 -3.31
CA GLU A 11 -16.80 6.15 -2.70
C GLU A 11 -15.56 6.35 -1.81
N ILE A 12 -15.25 5.37 -0.95
CA ILE A 12 -14.06 5.41 -0.11
C ILE A 12 -12.79 5.43 -0.98
N ALA A 13 -12.75 4.63 -2.04
CA ALA A 13 -11.62 4.61 -2.94
C ALA A 13 -11.41 5.98 -3.59
N ARG A 14 -12.48 6.56 -4.15
CA ARG A 14 -12.47 7.88 -4.78
C ARG A 14 -12.07 8.99 -3.81
N SER A 15 -12.60 8.97 -2.58
CA SER A 15 -12.27 9.94 -1.53
C SER A 15 -10.79 9.91 -1.15
N ARG A 16 -10.08 8.82 -1.43
CA ARG A 16 -8.67 8.64 -1.10
C ARG A 16 -7.76 8.56 -2.32
N GLY A 17 -8.25 8.97 -3.50
CA GLY A 17 -7.48 9.01 -4.73
C GLY A 17 -7.14 7.62 -5.29
N GLY A 18 -8.01 6.64 -5.07
CA GLY A 18 -7.91 5.30 -5.65
C GLY A 18 -9.22 4.85 -6.28
N GLU A 19 -9.25 3.59 -6.71
CA GLU A 19 -10.39 2.95 -7.34
C GLU A 19 -10.60 1.54 -6.77
N CYS A 20 -11.84 1.08 -6.72
CA CYS A 20 -12.16 -0.29 -6.33
C CYS A 20 -12.33 -1.13 -7.60
N ILE A 21 -11.50 -2.16 -7.77
CA ILE A 21 -11.48 -3.04 -8.94
C ILE A 21 -12.45 -4.22 -8.77
N SER A 22 -12.82 -4.53 -7.53
CA SER A 22 -13.77 -5.60 -7.27
C SER A 22 -15.11 -5.29 -7.94
N GLU A 23 -15.55 -6.14 -8.86
CA GLU A 23 -16.86 -5.99 -9.53
C GLU A 23 -18.00 -6.57 -8.69
N SER A 24 -17.68 -7.51 -7.79
CA SER A 24 -18.63 -8.14 -6.89
C SER A 24 -18.24 -7.92 -5.44
N TYR A 25 -19.24 -7.67 -4.60
CA TYR A 25 -19.14 -7.65 -3.15
C TYR A 25 -20.02 -8.77 -2.59
N ILE A 26 -19.41 -9.90 -2.29
CA ILE A 26 -20.11 -11.10 -1.83
C ILE A 26 -20.42 -10.99 -0.33
N ASN A 27 -19.45 -10.58 0.48
CA ASN A 27 -19.63 -10.37 1.93
C ASN A 27 -18.54 -9.44 2.51
N CYS A 28 -18.69 -9.05 3.78
CA CYS A 28 -17.72 -8.18 4.50
C CYS A 28 -16.43 -8.87 4.92
N GLN A 29 -16.37 -10.21 4.84
CA GLN A 29 -15.20 -11.01 5.20
C GLN A 29 -14.26 -11.21 4.02
N MET A 30 -14.79 -11.15 2.80
CA MET A 30 -14.06 -11.31 1.56
C MET A 30 -13.22 -10.07 1.30
N PRO A 31 -11.93 -10.25 1.01
CA PRO A 31 -11.08 -9.14 0.60
C PRO A 31 -11.55 -8.61 -0.76
N MET A 32 -11.64 -7.29 -0.87
CA MET A 32 -11.87 -6.60 -2.14
C MET A 32 -10.54 -6.17 -2.74
N PHE A 33 -10.50 -6.03 -4.06
CA PHE A 33 -9.36 -5.48 -4.79
C PHE A 33 -9.49 -3.97 -4.95
N TRP A 34 -8.37 -3.29 -4.71
CA TRP A 34 -8.25 -1.84 -4.73
C TRP A 34 -7.05 -1.43 -5.57
N LYS A 35 -7.17 -0.27 -6.21
CA LYS A 35 -6.16 0.40 -7.03
C LYS A 35 -5.90 1.78 -6.47
N CYS A 36 -4.66 2.25 -6.43
CA CYS A 36 -4.35 3.63 -6.06
C CYS A 36 -4.09 4.46 -7.33
N ALA A 37 -3.99 5.78 -7.19
CA ALA A 37 -3.58 6.67 -8.28
C ALA A 37 -2.25 6.29 -8.97
N LYS A 38 -1.36 5.54 -8.30
CA LYS A 38 -0.10 5.03 -8.86
C LYS A 38 -0.21 3.62 -9.47
N ASP A 39 -1.43 3.14 -9.73
CA ASP A 39 -1.69 1.80 -10.27
C ASP A 39 -1.22 0.64 -9.37
N HIS A 40 -1.12 0.86 -8.05
CA HIS A 40 -0.85 -0.24 -7.13
C HIS A 40 -2.12 -0.98 -6.80
N LEU A 41 -2.05 -2.29 -7.01
CA LEU A 41 -3.10 -3.25 -6.69
C LEU A 41 -2.87 -3.83 -5.30
N TRP A 42 -3.90 -3.82 -4.45
CA TRP A 42 -3.87 -4.55 -3.18
C TRP A 42 -5.24 -5.14 -2.82
N SER A 43 -5.21 -6.18 -1.98
CA SER A 43 -6.40 -6.82 -1.44
C SER A 43 -6.62 -6.39 0.01
N ALA A 44 -7.81 -5.91 0.32
CA ALA A 44 -8.20 -5.51 1.67
C ALA A 44 -9.70 -5.61 1.88
N ARG A 45 -10.13 -5.88 3.12
CA ARG A 45 -11.56 -5.91 3.46
C ARG A 45 -12.12 -4.50 3.53
N LEU A 46 -13.35 -4.32 3.07
CA LEU A 46 -14.04 -3.03 3.11
C LEU A 46 -14.22 -2.52 4.55
N SER A 47 -14.51 -3.41 5.50
CA SER A 47 -14.62 -3.08 6.93
C SER A 47 -13.29 -2.53 7.48
N SER A 48 -12.18 -3.19 7.17
CA SER A 48 -10.84 -2.74 7.57
C SER A 48 -10.47 -1.40 6.92
N VAL A 49 -10.73 -1.25 5.62
CA VAL A 49 -10.47 -0.01 4.88
C VAL A 49 -11.30 1.16 5.43
N LYS A 50 -12.53 0.90 5.89
CA LYS A 50 -13.42 1.90 6.46
C LYS A 50 -13.08 2.25 7.91
N ASN A 51 -12.86 1.24 8.76
CA ASN A 51 -12.78 1.40 10.21
C ASN A 51 -11.35 1.38 10.76
N GLU A 52 -10.44 0.62 10.15
CA GLU A 52 -9.13 0.30 10.73
C GLU A 52 -7.98 1.13 10.14
N ASN A 53 -8.26 2.19 9.39
CA ASN A 53 -7.25 3.03 8.71
C ASN A 53 -6.21 2.21 7.92
N THR A 54 -6.58 1.02 7.45
CA THR A 54 -5.71 0.15 6.64
C THR A 54 -5.63 0.57 5.18
N TRP A 55 -6.17 1.76 4.85
CA TRP A 55 -5.94 2.40 3.56
C TRP A 55 -4.49 2.84 3.44
N ARG A 56 -3.63 1.88 3.11
CA ARG A 56 -2.20 2.08 2.88
C ARG A 56 -1.88 1.61 1.47
N PRO A 57 -1.87 2.51 0.47
CA PRO A 57 -1.40 2.13 -0.84
C PRO A 57 0.07 1.72 -0.73
N ARG A 58 0.43 0.63 -1.42
CA ARG A 58 1.79 0.06 -1.43
C ARG A 58 2.86 1.04 -1.93
N CYS A 59 2.44 2.21 -2.44
CA CYS A 59 3.24 3.42 -2.68
C CYS A 59 4.30 3.71 -1.61
N ALA A 60 4.04 3.43 -0.33
CA ALA A 60 4.99 3.73 0.75
C ALA A 60 6.18 2.73 0.83
N VAL A 61 6.06 1.56 0.20
CA VAL A 61 7.08 0.49 0.27
C VAL A 61 8.08 0.58 -0.87
N GLU A 62 7.75 1.28 -1.96
CA GLU A 62 8.67 1.49 -3.09
C GLU A 62 9.94 2.27 -2.70
N ASN A 63 9.91 3.02 -1.60
CA ASN A 63 11.09 3.69 -1.04
C ASN A 63 11.84 2.87 0.04
N ARG A 64 11.51 1.57 0.22
CA ARG A 64 12.24 0.68 1.15
C ARG A 64 12.78 -0.60 0.51
N ARG A 65 12.62 -0.79 -0.81
CA ARG A 65 13.09 -2.00 -1.50
C ARG A 65 13.90 -1.75 -2.78
N THR A 66 14.39 -0.54 -3.00
CA THR A 66 15.53 -0.33 -3.90
C THR A 66 16.80 -0.26 -3.08
N ARG A 67 17.19 -1.36 -2.43
CA ARG A 67 18.62 -1.63 -2.29
C ARG A 67 19.07 -2.14 -3.65
N THR A 68 19.37 -1.23 -4.57
CA THR A 68 20.04 -1.62 -5.81
C THR A 68 21.38 -2.23 -5.44
N ILE A 69 21.93 -3.08 -6.31
CA ILE A 69 23.25 -3.68 -6.12
C ILE A 69 24.32 -2.58 -5.91
N GLU A 70 24.10 -1.38 -6.46
CA GLU A 70 24.92 -0.19 -6.27
C GLU A 70 24.95 0.33 -4.82
N ASP A 71 23.86 0.18 -4.07
CA ASP A 71 23.76 0.61 -2.67
C ASP A 71 24.61 -0.28 -1.73
N MET A 72 24.86 -1.54 -2.12
CA MET A 72 25.75 -2.44 -1.40
C MET A 72 27.23 -2.10 -1.61
N LYS A 73 27.59 -1.53 -2.76
CA LYS A 73 28.99 -1.12 -3.07
C LYS A 73 29.45 0.15 -2.34
N ASN A 74 28.53 1.00 -1.87
CA ASN A 74 28.88 2.25 -1.18
C ASN A 74 29.14 2.11 0.33
N LEU A 75 28.91 0.93 0.91
CA LEU A 75 29.18 0.66 2.34
C LEU A 75 30.64 0.27 2.62
N GLU A 76 31.39 -0.22 1.62
CA GLU A 76 32.80 -0.59 1.80
C GLU A 76 33.77 0.61 1.81
N LEU A 77 33.38 1.78 1.29
CA LEU A 77 34.28 2.94 1.21
C LEU A 77 34.29 3.84 2.45
N ARG A 78 33.47 3.56 3.47
CA ARG A 78 33.37 4.39 4.69
C ARG A 78 34.06 3.83 5.93
N MET A 79 34.50 2.57 5.91
CA MET A 79 35.19 1.93 7.05
C MET A 79 36.73 2.00 6.93
N GLY A 80 37.26 3.05 6.29
CA GLY A 80 38.70 3.23 6.04
C GLY A 80 39.34 4.48 6.68
N GLN A 81 38.59 5.31 7.43
CA GLN A 81 39.17 6.49 8.08
C GLN A 81 38.67 6.64 9.52
N VAL A 82 39.22 5.82 10.42
CA VAL A 82 39.45 6.27 11.80
C VAL A 82 40.87 5.91 12.20
N ARG A 83 41.76 6.83 11.80
CA ARG A 83 42.91 7.37 12.55
C ARG A 83 43.94 6.41 13.14
N SER A 84 45.12 6.51 12.53
CA SER A 84 46.44 6.57 13.15
C SER A 84 46.44 7.14 14.58
N GLY A 85 47.22 6.49 15.44
CA GLY A 85 47.57 6.90 16.80
C GLY A 85 48.34 5.79 17.47
#